data_AF-A0A9D5GYY9-F1
#
_entry.id   AF-A0A9D5GYY9-F1
#
_cell.length_a   1.000
_cell.length_b   1.000
_cell.length_c   1.000
_cell.angle_alpha   90.00
_cell.angle_beta   90.00
_cell.angle_gamma   90.00
#
_symmetry.space_group_name_H-M   'P 1'
#
loop_
_entity.id
_entity.type
_entity.pdbx_description
1 polymer ?
#
loop_
_entity_poly.entity_id
_entity_poly.type
_entity_poly.pdbx_seq_one_letter_code
_entity_poly.pdbx_strand_id
1 'polypeptide(L)'
;MALQGVNLPLAFTGQEAIWQKVFKEKFNMSIYDLDDFFGGPAFLTWSRMGNLHRNVPAALKYIFPSAKITHLGNWFSVKSDPKWTCTYLLDAIDPLFVEIGKAFVEQQLQEYGRSSHIYNYDTFDENTPPVDDPEYISSLGATIFKGMQSGDCNTSKFALLSWD
;
A
#
# COMPACT_ATOMS: atom_id res chain seq x y z
N MET A 1 16.17 5.83 -21.53
CA MET A 1 16.14 6.69 -20.32
C MET A 1 17.41 7.52 -20.18
N ALA A 2 18.59 6.93 -20.05
CA ALA A 2 19.85 7.68 -19.87
C ALA A 2 20.14 8.73 -20.97
N LEU A 3 19.98 8.36 -22.25
CA LEU A 3 20.21 9.29 -23.39
C LEU A 3 19.20 10.46 -23.46
N GLN A 4 18.13 10.40 -22.69
CA GLN A 4 17.09 11.43 -22.61
C GLN A 4 17.17 12.22 -21.29
N GLY A 5 18.26 12.06 -20.52
CA GLY A 5 18.46 12.77 -19.25
C GLY A 5 17.53 12.34 -18.11
N VAL A 6 16.78 11.25 -18.25
CA VAL A 6 15.87 10.74 -17.21
C VAL A 6 16.69 10.17 -16.05
N ASN A 7 16.52 10.73 -14.86
CA ASN A 7 17.27 10.37 -13.64
C ASN A 7 16.40 9.88 -12.47
N LEU A 8 15.07 9.93 -12.58
CA LEU A 8 14.14 9.48 -11.54
C LEU A 8 13.01 8.60 -12.11
N PRO A 9 13.31 7.39 -12.60
CA PRO A 9 12.28 6.44 -12.99
C PRO A 9 11.65 5.75 -11.78
N LEU A 10 10.38 5.39 -11.91
CA LEU A 10 9.72 4.50 -10.95
C LEU A 10 10.25 3.06 -11.11
N ALA A 11 10.51 2.39 -9.99
CA ALA A 11 11.09 1.05 -9.94
C ALA A 11 10.22 0.11 -9.09
N PHE A 12 9.09 -0.33 -9.65
CA PHE A 12 8.09 -1.14 -8.93
C PHE A 12 8.31 -2.67 -9.01
N THR A 13 9.34 -3.13 -9.73
CA THR A 13 9.53 -4.55 -10.00
C THR A 13 9.74 -5.34 -8.70
N GLY A 14 8.96 -6.40 -8.52
CA GLY A 14 9.11 -7.33 -7.39
C GLY A 14 8.46 -6.91 -6.07
N GLN A 15 7.69 -5.82 -6.05
CA GLN A 15 6.95 -5.35 -4.87
C GLN A 15 6.06 -6.44 -4.23
N GLU A 16 5.42 -7.31 -5.03
CA GLU A 16 4.55 -8.38 -4.52
C GLU A 16 5.33 -9.39 -3.67
N ALA A 17 6.58 -9.69 -4.06
CA ALA A 17 7.44 -10.60 -3.31
C ALA A 17 7.85 -10.00 -1.95
N ILE A 18 8.06 -8.68 -1.88
CA ILE A 18 8.30 -7.97 -0.63
C ILE A 18 7.07 -8.07 0.27
N TRP A 19 5.88 -7.77 -0.25
CA TRP A 19 4.64 -7.89 0.51
C TRP A 19 4.38 -9.31 1.02
N GLN A 20 4.64 -10.33 0.19
CA GLN A 20 4.53 -11.73 0.60
C GLN A 20 5.45 -12.05 1.79
N LYS A 21 6.71 -11.61 1.75
CA LYS A 21 7.66 -11.79 2.86
C LYS A 21 7.18 -11.08 4.12
N VAL A 22 6.77 -9.81 4.00
CA VAL A 22 6.25 -9.01 5.12
C VAL A 22 5.07 -9.71 5.80
N PHE A 23 4.03 -10.07 5.06
CA PHE A 23 2.83 -10.67 5.64
C PHE A 23 3.09 -12.06 6.22
N LYS A 24 3.93 -12.86 5.58
CA LYS A 24 4.28 -14.20 6.09
C LYS A 24 5.16 -14.13 7.33
N GLU A 25 6.22 -13.34 7.30
CA GLU A 25 7.28 -13.34 8.32
C GLU A 25 6.94 -12.45 9.52
N LYS A 26 6.27 -11.32 9.30
CA LYS A 26 5.97 -10.34 10.36
C LYS A 26 4.55 -10.48 10.92
N PHE A 27 3.61 -10.93 10.09
CA PHE A 27 2.18 -10.99 10.46
C PHE A 27 1.62 -12.42 10.49
N ASN A 28 2.48 -13.44 10.36
CA ASN A 28 2.14 -14.86 10.46
C ASN A 28 0.98 -15.28 9.55
N MET A 29 0.87 -14.69 8.36
CA MET A 29 -0.13 -15.06 7.36
C MET A 29 0.34 -16.27 6.56
N SER A 30 -0.59 -17.18 6.26
CA SER A 30 -0.33 -18.28 5.33
C SER A 30 -0.37 -17.80 3.88
N ILE A 31 0.09 -18.65 2.95
CA ILE A 31 -0.06 -18.34 1.52
C ILE A 31 -1.54 -18.27 1.11
N TYR A 32 -2.41 -19.06 1.75
CA TYR A 32 -3.85 -19.08 1.48
C TYR A 32 -4.53 -17.78 1.92
N ASP A 33 -4.02 -17.15 2.98
CA ASP A 33 -4.50 -15.84 3.46
C ASP A 33 -4.19 -14.71 2.47
N LEU A 34 -3.24 -14.92 1.56
CA LEU A 34 -2.79 -13.96 0.55
C LEU A 34 -3.26 -14.27 -0.88
N ASP A 35 -3.99 -15.38 -1.09
CA ASP A 35 -4.34 -15.89 -2.42
C ASP A 35 -5.19 -14.88 -3.22
N ASP A 36 -6.11 -14.20 -2.53
CA ASP A 36 -6.98 -13.16 -3.11
C ASP A 36 -6.45 -11.73 -2.87
N PHE A 37 -5.22 -11.56 -2.36
CA PHE A 37 -4.65 -10.23 -2.07
C PHE A 37 -3.97 -9.61 -3.30
N PHE A 38 -3.24 -10.41 -4.09
CA PHE A 38 -2.49 -9.90 -5.23
C PHE A 38 -3.28 -9.99 -6.54
N GLY A 39 -3.21 -8.93 -7.35
CA GLY A 39 -3.73 -8.95 -8.71
C GLY A 39 -2.90 -9.83 -9.65
N GLY A 40 -3.51 -10.27 -10.74
CA GLY A 40 -2.79 -10.91 -11.84
C GLY A 40 -1.76 -9.97 -12.48
N PRO A 41 -0.76 -10.49 -13.20
CA PRO A 41 0.38 -9.71 -13.70
C PRO A 41 0.00 -8.53 -14.61
N ALA A 42 -1.09 -8.66 -15.36
CA ALA A 42 -1.62 -7.59 -16.21
C ALA A 42 -2.37 -6.48 -15.45
N PHE A 43 -2.69 -6.69 -14.18
CA PHE A 43 -3.52 -5.81 -13.36
C PHE A 43 -2.80 -5.27 -12.11
N LEU A 44 -1.49 -5.53 -11.98
CA LEU A 44 -0.71 -5.13 -10.82
C LEU A 44 -0.69 -3.62 -10.57
N THR A 45 -0.80 -2.80 -11.61
CA THR A 45 -0.87 -1.34 -11.48
C THR A 45 -2.05 -0.92 -10.60
N TRP A 46 -3.28 -1.32 -10.98
CA TRP A 46 -4.49 -1.02 -10.22
C TRP A 46 -4.56 -1.77 -8.88
N SER A 47 -3.88 -2.91 -8.75
CA SER A 47 -3.77 -3.58 -7.44
C SER A 47 -2.84 -2.88 -6.46
N ARG A 48 -1.75 -2.28 -6.93
CA ARG A 48 -0.84 -1.50 -6.07
C ARG A 48 -1.45 -0.17 -5.63
N MET A 49 -2.33 0.40 -6.45
CA MET A 49 -3.07 1.64 -6.16
C MET A 49 -4.33 1.39 -5.31
N GLY A 50 -4.64 0.14 -4.98
CA GLY A 50 -5.77 -0.21 -4.12
C GLY A 50 -7.13 -0.18 -4.81
N ASN A 51 -7.17 -0.06 -6.14
CA ASN A 51 -8.40 -0.07 -6.95
C ASN A 51 -8.92 -1.49 -7.20
N LEU A 52 -8.02 -2.40 -7.55
CA LEU A 52 -8.32 -3.83 -7.79
C LEU A 52 -7.68 -4.67 -6.69
N HIS A 53 -8.46 -5.44 -5.94
CA HIS A 53 -7.97 -6.11 -4.72
C HIS A 53 -7.60 -5.12 -3.61
N ARG A 54 -7.28 -5.68 -2.44
CA ARG A 54 -7.33 -4.96 -1.15
C ARG A 54 -6.00 -4.25 -0.86
N ASN A 55 -6.02 -3.10 -0.17
CA ASN A 55 -4.81 -2.40 0.30
C ASN A 55 -4.13 -3.19 1.43
N VAL A 56 -4.92 -3.90 2.23
CA VAL A 56 -4.45 -4.91 3.19
C VAL A 56 -5.17 -6.25 2.99
N PRO A 57 -4.54 -7.40 3.27
CA PRO A 57 -5.18 -8.71 3.14
C PRO A 57 -6.45 -8.81 3.99
N ALA A 58 -7.48 -9.51 3.50
CA ALA A 58 -8.71 -9.77 4.25
C ALA A 58 -8.44 -10.48 5.58
N ALA A 59 -7.44 -11.37 5.58
CA ALA A 59 -6.94 -12.10 6.74
C ALA A 59 -6.57 -11.17 7.91
N LEU A 60 -6.13 -9.94 7.62
CA LEU A 60 -5.71 -8.99 8.65
C LEU A 60 -6.84 -8.68 9.65
N LYS A 61 -8.10 -8.70 9.22
CA LYS A 61 -9.25 -8.50 10.10
C LYS A 61 -9.44 -9.65 11.11
N TYR A 62 -9.06 -10.87 10.74
CA TYR A 62 -9.17 -12.03 11.62
C TYR A 62 -7.97 -12.14 12.57
N ILE A 63 -6.77 -11.76 12.10
CA ILE A 63 -5.54 -11.77 12.90
C ILE A 63 -5.51 -10.58 13.87
N PHE A 64 -5.96 -9.41 13.44
CA PHE A 64 -6.06 -8.18 14.23
C PHE A 64 -7.51 -7.68 14.29
N PRO A 65 -8.38 -8.31 15.10
CA PRO A 65 -9.80 -7.95 15.17
C PRO A 65 -10.06 -6.55 15.73
N SER A 66 -9.09 -5.96 16.42
CA SER A 66 -9.15 -4.57 16.91
C SER A 66 -8.75 -3.54 15.85
N ALA A 67 -8.20 -3.97 14.71
CA ALA A 67 -7.74 -3.07 13.66
C ALA A 67 -8.92 -2.37 12.99
N LYS A 68 -8.81 -1.06 12.80
CA LYS A 68 -9.81 -0.25 12.12
C LYS A 68 -9.70 -0.41 10.61
N ILE A 69 -10.38 -1.42 10.08
CA ILE A 69 -10.39 -1.72 8.65
C ILE A 69 -11.76 -1.37 8.08
N THR A 70 -11.78 -0.43 7.13
CA THR A 70 -12.97 -0.04 6.38
C THR A 70 -12.98 -0.72 5.02
N HIS A 71 -14.17 -0.95 4.48
CA HIS A 71 -14.35 -1.50 3.14
C HIS A 71 -14.73 -0.34 2.22
N LEU A 72 -13.87 -0.02 1.26
CA LEU A 72 -14.15 1.06 0.32
C LEU A 72 -15.22 0.66 -0.70
N GLY A 73 -15.73 1.67 -1.41
CA GLY A 73 -16.73 1.50 -2.45
C GLY A 73 -16.24 0.67 -3.64
N ASN A 74 -17.19 0.37 -4.53
CA ASN A 74 -16.90 -0.33 -5.77
C ASN A 74 -16.17 0.60 -6.76
N TRP A 75 -14.90 0.31 -7.03
CA TRP A 75 -14.17 0.84 -8.17
C TRP A 75 -14.34 -0.11 -9.37
N PHE A 76 -15.17 0.31 -10.33
CA PHE A 76 -15.38 -0.28 -11.67
C PHE A 76 -15.29 -1.83 -11.78
N SER A 77 -15.90 -2.58 -10.86
CA SER A 77 -15.78 -4.04 -10.89
C SER A 77 -16.45 -4.70 -12.08
N VAL A 78 -15.79 -5.76 -12.56
CA VAL A 78 -16.38 -6.71 -13.50
C VAL A 78 -17.57 -7.39 -12.81
N LYS A 79 -18.78 -7.18 -13.35
CA LYS A 79 -20.03 -7.79 -12.87
C LYS A 79 -20.41 -7.43 -11.41
N SER A 80 -19.91 -6.34 -10.86
CA SER A 80 -20.19 -5.95 -9.47
C SER A 80 -19.73 -6.97 -8.42
N ASP A 81 -18.76 -7.83 -8.76
CA ASP A 81 -18.25 -8.87 -7.86
C ASP A 81 -17.24 -8.25 -6.86
N PRO A 82 -17.55 -8.22 -5.55
CA PRO A 82 -16.69 -7.65 -4.52
C PRO A 82 -15.34 -8.36 -4.38
N LYS A 83 -15.15 -9.53 -5.00
CA LYS A 83 -13.85 -10.19 -5.06
C LYS A 83 -12.78 -9.33 -5.74
N TRP A 84 -13.16 -8.56 -6.76
CA TRP A 84 -12.23 -7.83 -7.64
C TRP A 84 -12.14 -6.33 -7.34
N THR A 85 -12.76 -5.88 -6.26
CA THR A 85 -12.90 -4.44 -5.91
C THR A 85 -13.14 -4.30 -4.40
N CYS A 86 -13.66 -3.15 -3.97
CA CYS A 86 -14.05 -2.87 -2.59
C CYS A 86 -12.92 -3.19 -1.62
N THR A 87 -11.82 -2.47 -1.79
CA THR A 87 -10.58 -2.68 -1.06
C THR A 87 -10.78 -2.53 0.45
N TYR A 88 -10.04 -3.33 1.23
CA TYR A 88 -9.91 -3.08 2.67
C TYR A 88 -8.88 -1.99 2.89
N LEU A 89 -9.30 -0.87 3.46
CA LEU A 89 -8.45 0.23 3.86
C LEU A 89 -8.24 0.17 5.37
N LEU A 90 -6.98 0.01 5.78
CA LEU A 90 -6.57 0.19 7.17
C LEU A 90 -6.53 1.69 7.48
N ASP A 91 -7.20 2.10 8.54
CA ASP A 91 -7.25 3.49 8.99
C ASP A 91 -5.84 3.98 9.37
N ALA A 92 -5.48 5.18 8.90
CA ALA A 92 -4.18 5.79 9.15
C ALA A 92 -3.90 6.05 10.64
N ILE A 93 -4.94 6.18 11.45
CA ILE A 93 -4.82 6.45 12.89
C ILE A 93 -4.57 5.13 13.65
N ASP A 94 -4.77 3.98 13.01
CA ASP A 94 -4.47 2.68 13.59
C ASP A 94 -2.94 2.49 13.70
N PRO A 95 -2.40 2.13 14.88
CA PRO A 95 -0.96 1.87 15.04
C PRO A 95 -0.41 0.83 14.06
N LEU A 96 -1.23 -0.13 13.64
CA LEU A 96 -0.88 -1.16 12.69
C LEU A 96 -0.49 -0.58 11.32
N PHE A 97 -0.99 0.60 10.96
CA PHE A 97 -0.65 1.27 9.71
C PHE A 97 0.85 1.60 9.64
N VAL A 98 1.38 2.19 10.72
CA VAL A 98 2.81 2.53 10.81
C VAL A 98 3.65 1.26 10.87
N GLU A 99 3.19 0.23 11.59
CA GLU A 99 3.91 -1.04 11.73
C GLU A 99 4.05 -1.77 10.39
N ILE A 100 2.97 -1.88 9.61
CA ILE A 100 2.97 -2.47 8.28
C ILE A 100 3.86 -1.65 7.33
N GLY A 101 3.71 -0.33 7.32
CA GLY A 101 4.52 0.56 6.47
C GLY A 101 6.01 0.45 6.77
N LYS A 102 6.37 0.43 8.06
CA LYS A 102 7.74 0.20 8.52
C LYS A 102 8.28 -1.13 8.03
N ALA A 103 7.53 -2.22 8.26
CA ALA A 103 7.94 -3.57 7.91
C ALA A 103 8.19 -3.70 6.39
N PHE A 104 7.35 -3.06 5.57
CA PHE A 104 7.54 -3.03 4.12
C PHE A 104 8.84 -2.33 3.71
N VAL A 105 9.11 -1.14 4.24
CA VAL A 105 10.33 -0.39 3.90
C VAL A 105 11.58 -1.14 4.38
N GLU A 106 11.58 -1.70 5.58
CA GLU A 106 12.70 -2.51 6.09
C GLU A 106 12.97 -3.73 5.20
N GLN A 107 11.91 -4.44 4.79
CA GLN A 107 12.05 -5.61 3.92
C GLN A 107 12.55 -5.22 2.52
N GLN A 108 12.06 -4.11 1.98
CA GLN A 108 12.52 -3.58 0.69
C GLN A 108 14.01 -3.23 0.73
N LEU A 109 14.46 -2.55 1.79
CA LEU A 109 15.86 -2.20 2.00
C LEU A 109 16.74 -3.45 2.17
N GLN A 110 16.23 -4.49 2.83
CA GLN A 110 16.95 -5.74 2.99
C GLN A 110 17.16 -6.46 1.65
N GLU A 111 16.15 -6.48 0.79
CA GLU A 111 16.19 -7.25 -0.46
C GLU A 111 16.94 -6.52 -1.58
N TYR A 112 16.65 -5.23 -1.75
CA TYR A 112 17.16 -4.44 -2.88
C TYR A 112 18.30 -3.49 -2.50
N GLY A 113 18.62 -3.42 -1.21
CA GLY A 113 19.51 -2.39 -0.70
C GLY A 113 18.88 -1.01 -0.75
N ARG A 114 19.63 -0.02 -0.30
CA ARG A 114 19.21 1.38 -0.35
C ARG A 114 19.58 1.97 -1.71
N SER A 115 18.60 2.01 -2.63
CA SER A 115 18.77 2.54 -3.99
C SER A 115 18.25 3.98 -4.16
N SER A 116 17.38 4.45 -3.25
CA SER A 116 16.76 5.79 -3.28
C SER A 116 16.30 6.20 -1.87
N HIS A 117 15.90 7.47 -1.73
CA HIS A 117 15.25 8.06 -0.54
C HIS A 117 13.88 8.66 -0.86
N ILE A 118 13.33 8.29 -2.01
CA ILE A 118 12.07 8.77 -2.56
C ILE A 118 11.13 7.59 -2.66
N TYR A 119 9.99 7.69 -1.99
CA TYR A 119 8.95 6.68 -1.97
C TYR A 119 7.67 7.27 -2.57
N ASN A 120 6.88 6.42 -3.21
CA ASN A 120 5.58 6.76 -3.78
C ASN A 120 4.50 5.89 -3.12
N TYR A 121 3.35 6.50 -2.84
CA TYR A 121 2.19 5.85 -2.22
C TYR A 121 0.96 6.72 -2.45
N ASP A 122 -0.07 6.17 -3.08
CA ASP A 122 -1.28 6.90 -3.46
C ASP A 122 -2.48 6.15 -2.88
N THR A 123 -3.05 6.65 -1.77
CA THR A 123 -4.07 5.93 -0.99
C THR A 123 -5.46 5.97 -1.62
N PHE A 124 -5.74 7.05 -2.33
CA PHE A 124 -7.07 7.38 -2.84
C PHE A 124 -7.05 7.64 -4.35
N ASP A 125 -6.13 6.99 -5.07
CA ASP A 125 -6.11 7.08 -6.52
C ASP A 125 -7.44 6.57 -7.08
N GLU A 126 -8.20 7.47 -7.71
CA GLU A 126 -9.57 7.25 -8.20
C GLU A 126 -10.56 6.66 -7.17
N ASN A 127 -10.28 6.79 -5.86
CA ASN A 127 -11.15 6.32 -4.79
C ASN A 127 -11.58 7.49 -3.91
N THR A 128 -12.85 7.56 -3.55
CA THR A 128 -13.32 8.57 -2.60
C THR A 128 -12.85 8.24 -1.19
N PRO A 129 -12.22 9.18 -0.45
CA PRO A 129 -11.88 8.96 0.94
C PRO A 129 -13.13 8.70 1.78
N PRO A 130 -13.03 7.93 2.87
CA PRO A 130 -14.19 7.65 3.73
C PRO A 130 -14.70 8.91 4.45
N VAL A 131 -13.83 9.91 4.64
CA VAL A 131 -14.13 11.18 5.28
C VAL A 131 -13.54 12.30 4.43
N ASP A 132 -14.40 13.23 4.00
CA ASP A 132 -14.02 14.45 3.28
C ASP A 132 -13.76 15.58 4.28
N ASP A 133 -12.71 15.42 5.08
CA ASP A 133 -12.28 16.37 6.11
C ASP A 133 -10.78 16.69 5.95
N PRO A 134 -10.38 17.97 5.84
CA PRO A 134 -8.99 18.35 5.69
C PRO A 134 -8.08 17.86 6.82
N GLU A 135 -8.56 17.80 8.07
CA GLU A 135 -7.76 17.28 9.19
C GLU A 135 -7.50 15.79 9.03
N TYR A 136 -8.53 15.01 8.68
CA TYR A 136 -8.38 13.60 8.34
C TYR A 136 -7.34 13.39 7.22
N ILE A 137 -7.49 14.08 6.08
CA ILE A 137 -6.56 13.93 4.93
C ILE A 137 -5.13 14.34 5.30
N SER A 138 -4.96 15.44 6.03
CA SER A 138 -3.65 15.88 6.50
C SER A 138 -3.03 14.85 7.47
N SER A 139 -3.83 14.29 8.37
CA SER A 139 -3.36 13.28 9.33
C SER A 139 -2.93 11.98 8.65
N LEU A 140 -3.68 11.53 7.64
CA LEU A 140 -3.35 10.39 6.81
C LEU A 140 -1.99 10.59 6.11
N GLY A 141 -1.82 11.73 5.42
CA GLY A 141 -0.56 12.05 4.74
C GLY A 141 0.64 12.07 5.70
N ALA A 142 0.46 12.65 6.89
CA ALA A 142 1.48 12.66 7.93
C ALA A 142 1.82 11.25 8.45
N THR A 143 0.83 10.39 8.64
CA THR A 143 1.05 9.01 9.10
C THR A 143 1.73 8.14 8.05
N ILE A 144 1.37 8.27 6.77
CA ILE A 144 2.07 7.59 5.67
C ILE A 144 3.55 7.97 5.66
N PHE A 145 3.84 9.27 5.72
CA PHE A 145 5.21 9.77 5.75
C PHE A 145 5.97 9.27 6.97
N LYS A 146 5.32 9.25 8.15
CA LYS A 146 5.88 8.69 9.39
C LYS A 146 6.19 7.19 9.26
N GLY A 147 5.30 6.42 8.63
CA GLY A 147 5.51 5.00 8.33
C GLY A 147 6.79 4.79 7.52
N MET A 148 6.97 5.56 6.45
CA MET A 148 8.18 5.50 5.61
C MET A 148 9.44 5.87 6.39
N GLN A 149 9.39 7.00 7.12
CA GLN A 149 10.53 7.47 7.92
C GLN A 149 10.92 6.49 9.02
N SER A 150 9.97 5.72 9.55
CA SER A 150 10.24 4.72 10.59
C SER A 150 10.99 3.49 10.07
N GLY A 151 10.93 3.21 8.76
CA GLY A 151 11.69 2.14 8.10
C GLY A 151 12.98 2.62 7.41
N ASP A 152 13.01 3.86 6.92
CA ASP A 152 14.23 4.52 6.45
C ASP A 152 14.39 5.90 7.10
N CYS A 153 15.32 6.02 8.05
CA CYS A 153 15.62 7.28 8.75
C CYS A 153 16.12 8.39 7.81
N ASN A 154 16.57 8.04 6.59
CA ASN A 154 16.98 8.99 5.56
C ASN A 154 15.88 9.29 4.53
N THR A 155 14.64 8.81 4.75
CA THR A 155 13.50 9.15 3.89
C THR A 155 13.43 10.66 3.75
N SER A 156 13.63 11.14 2.52
CA SER A 156 13.82 12.56 2.26
C SER A 156 12.61 13.16 1.54
N LYS A 157 11.90 12.37 0.72
CA LYS A 157 10.80 12.87 -0.11
C LYS A 157 9.71 11.83 -0.33
N PHE A 158 8.49 12.33 -0.43
CA PHE A 158 7.31 11.58 -0.79
C PHE A 158 6.83 12.06 -2.16
N ALA A 159 6.69 11.15 -3.12
CA ALA A 159 6.16 11.43 -4.44
C ALA A 159 4.67 11.06 -4.47
N LEU A 160 3.82 12.06 -4.66
CA LEU A 160 2.37 11.93 -4.75
C LEU A 160 1.92 12.12 -6.19
N LEU A 161 1.00 11.27 -6.64
CA LEU A 161 0.30 11.48 -7.88
C LEU A 161 -0.81 12.53 -7.66
N SER A 162 -0.84 13.56 -8.51
CA SER A 162 -1.97 14.48 -8.61
C SER A 162 -2.79 14.09 -9.84
N TRP A 163 -3.90 13.39 -9.63
CA TRP A 163 -4.82 12.91 -10.66
C TRP A 163 -6.26 13.29 -10.29
N ASP A 164 -7.09 13.56 -11.31
CA ASP A 164 -8.47 14.06 -11.19
C ASP A 164 -9.51 12.95 -11.37
#